data_AF-C1MV47-F1
#
_entry.id   AF-C1MV47-F1
#
_cell.length_a   1.000
_cell.length_b   1.000
_cell.length_c   1.000
_cell.angle_alpha   90.00
_cell.angle_beta   90.00
_cell.angle_gamma   90.00
#
_symmetry.space_group_name_H-M   'P 1'
#
loop_
_entity.id
_entity.type
_entity.pdbx_description
1 polymer ?
#
loop_
_entity_poly.entity_id
_entity_poly.type
_entity_poly.pdbx_seq_one_letter_code
_entity_poly.pdbx_strand_id
1 'polypeptide(L)'
;MSPLLEEFKNNKARRFELGDLAEHVVEFSSDQHGSRFIQQKLETAAPEDAQLVFDEVLPAAHALMTDVFGNYVVQKFLANGTPEQIDAIAGELKGHVLSLSLQMYGCRVIQKALEVIDEDAQCALVAELEGHVSRCVRDQNGNHVVQKCIECVAPAKIQFIVEAFYGNVLSLSTHPYGCRVIQARSIHWVLEHCTPEQKSEGIMDEILREATSLAQDQYGNYVVQHVLQHGGEGERKTILQTLAGQIVLLAQHKFASNVIEKCLTYCGASERQIMIDEMLGKTDENEPLQAMMKDQFANYVVQKLLEVCDDGQRDQLLTRMRVHLGNLKKFTYGKHIVARVEKFVASASTAANSAGIEPAATATASEGGEDQDDARPAAGSAETGFGEEGDGGEDDAQLSSSEGGKSGGGGAEAYGASADVGEPAVSAS
;
A
#
# COMPACT_ATOMS: atom_id res chain seq x y z
N MET A 1 25.80 36.33 6.78
CA MET A 1 26.60 35.43 7.61
C MET A 1 27.34 36.28 8.61
N SER A 2 26.78 36.38 9.82
CA SER A 2 27.37 37.13 10.92
C SER A 2 28.68 36.48 11.39
N PRO A 3 29.60 37.29 11.96
CA PRO A 3 30.82 36.77 12.59
C PRO A 3 30.53 35.72 13.68
N LEU A 4 29.39 35.84 14.36
CA LEU A 4 28.96 34.92 15.41
C LEU A 4 28.62 33.52 14.85
N LEU A 5 27.94 33.45 13.70
CA LEU A 5 27.63 32.18 13.05
C LEU A 5 28.89 31.50 12.47
N GLU A 6 29.86 32.27 11.99
CA GLU A 6 31.17 31.73 11.59
C GLU A 6 31.97 31.22 12.80
N GLU A 7 31.97 31.94 13.91
CA GLU A 7 32.60 31.50 15.16
C GLU A 7 31.97 30.20 15.66
N PHE A 8 30.63 30.09 15.64
CA PHE A 8 29.90 28.90 16.03
C PHE A 8 30.30 27.67 15.21
N LYS A 9 30.44 27.82 13.89
CA LYS A 9 30.83 26.71 13.00
C LYS A 9 32.29 26.28 13.17
N ASN A 10 33.17 27.24 13.40
CA ASN A 10 34.62 27.01 13.40
C ASN A 10 35.18 26.68 14.79
N ASN A 11 34.53 27.13 15.86
CA ASN A 11 35.04 26.99 17.23
C ASN A 11 34.33 25.86 18.01
N LYS A 12 34.87 24.65 17.91
CA LYS A 12 34.36 23.46 18.62
C LYS A 12 34.63 23.45 20.14
N ALA A 13 35.39 24.41 20.67
CA ALA A 13 35.82 24.44 22.07
C ALA A 13 34.91 25.28 22.96
N ARG A 14 34.17 26.25 22.40
CA ARG A 14 33.23 27.09 23.14
C ARG A 14 31.90 26.37 23.30
N ARG A 15 31.37 26.34 24.53
CA ARG A 15 29.99 25.93 24.79
C ARG A 15 29.10 27.15 24.59
N PHE A 16 28.26 27.10 23.56
CA PHE A 16 27.25 28.11 23.30
C PHE A 16 25.96 27.74 24.05
N GLU A 17 25.27 28.75 24.57
CA GLU A 17 23.92 28.65 25.14
C GLU A 17 22.93 29.51 24.33
N LEU A 18 21.61 29.34 24.55
CA LEU A 18 20.60 30.08 23.79
C LEU A 18 20.70 31.60 24.00
N GLY A 19 21.03 32.05 25.21
CA GLY A 19 21.25 33.47 25.49
C GLY A 19 22.43 34.10 24.72
N ASP A 20 23.41 33.31 24.27
CA ASP A 20 24.53 33.81 23.45
C ASP A 20 24.09 34.13 22.01
N LEU A 21 22.91 33.64 21.60
CA LEU A 21 22.38 33.80 20.23
C LEU A 21 21.48 35.02 20.07
N ALA A 22 21.34 35.85 21.11
CA ALA A 22 20.50 37.04 21.08
C ALA A 22 20.78 37.91 19.85
N GLU A 23 19.71 38.42 19.25
CA GLU A 23 19.66 39.20 18.00
C GLU A 23 20.05 38.45 16.71
N HIS A 24 20.49 37.19 16.83
CA HIS A 24 20.94 36.36 15.71
C HIS A 24 20.12 35.06 15.58
N VAL A 25 19.05 34.89 16.36
CA VAL A 25 18.26 33.65 16.40
C VAL A 25 17.67 33.31 15.04
N VAL A 26 17.18 34.31 14.30
CA VAL A 26 16.59 34.12 12.96
C VAL A 26 17.65 33.65 11.94
N GLU A 27 18.86 34.21 12.01
CA GLU A 27 19.98 33.82 11.13
C GLU A 27 20.45 32.40 11.45
N PHE A 28 20.58 32.05 12.73
CA PHE A 28 20.93 30.70 13.17
C PHE A 28 19.83 29.70 12.80
N SER A 29 18.55 30.07 12.91
CA SER A 29 17.42 29.23 12.53
C SER A 29 17.38 28.93 11.03
N SER A 30 17.90 29.84 10.20
CA SER A 30 18.00 29.68 8.74
C SER A 30 19.29 28.95 8.31
N ASP A 31 20.15 28.56 9.27
CA ASP A 31 21.37 27.80 9.02
C ASP A 31 21.23 26.34 9.41
N GLN A 32 21.85 25.43 8.66
CA GLN A 32 21.77 23.99 8.93
C GLN A 32 22.30 23.59 10.32
N HIS A 33 23.43 24.16 10.74
CA HIS A 33 24.05 23.83 12.03
C HIS A 33 23.41 24.62 13.16
N GLY A 34 23.10 25.90 12.91
CA GLY A 34 22.41 26.76 13.87
C GLY A 34 21.02 26.24 14.22
N SER A 35 20.21 25.86 13.23
CA SER A 35 18.86 25.33 13.44
C SER A 35 18.88 24.04 14.28
N ARG A 36 19.79 23.11 13.97
CA ARG A 36 19.93 21.86 14.76
C ARG A 36 20.33 22.15 16.20
N PHE A 37 21.20 23.12 16.42
CA PHE A 37 21.61 23.52 17.76
C PHE A 37 20.44 24.10 18.55
N ILE A 38 19.68 25.03 17.95
CA ILE A 38 18.49 25.60 18.58
C ILE A 38 17.48 24.50 18.91
N GLN A 39 17.19 23.59 17.99
CA GLN A 39 16.26 22.48 18.22
C GLN A 39 16.66 21.59 19.41
N GLN A 40 17.95 21.24 19.54
CA GLN A 40 18.45 20.41 20.63
C GLN A 40 18.41 21.15 21.97
N LYS A 41 18.77 22.45 21.96
CA LYS A 41 18.79 23.26 23.17
C LYS A 41 17.39 23.58 23.67
N LEU A 42 16.42 23.83 22.78
CA LEU A 42 15.02 24.08 23.15
C LEU A 42 14.36 22.92 23.92
N GLU A 43 14.86 21.68 23.82
CA GLU A 43 14.34 20.54 24.59
C GLU A 43 14.73 20.56 26.08
N THR A 44 15.83 21.24 26.42
CA THR A 44 16.41 21.23 27.77
C THR A 44 16.58 22.63 28.36
N ALA A 45 16.20 23.66 27.60
CA ALA A 45 16.33 25.06 27.98
C ALA A 45 15.36 25.44 29.11
N ALA A 46 15.75 26.45 29.88
CA ALA A 46 14.84 27.09 30.82
C ALA A 46 13.73 27.85 30.04
N PRO A 47 12.52 27.99 30.60
CA PRO A 47 11.43 28.72 29.96
C PRO A 47 11.80 30.17 29.58
N GLU A 48 12.66 30.81 30.37
CA GLU A 48 13.16 32.17 30.13
C GLU A 48 14.01 32.24 28.86
N ASP A 49 14.92 31.29 28.66
CA ASP A 49 15.76 31.21 27.46
C ASP A 49 14.93 30.87 26.22
N ALA A 50 13.94 29.98 26.36
CA ALA A 50 13.02 29.65 25.29
C ALA A 50 12.16 30.86 24.87
N GLN A 51 11.77 31.71 25.82
CA GLN A 51 11.02 32.93 25.54
C GLN A 51 11.86 33.95 24.76
N LEU A 52 13.15 34.12 25.09
CA LEU A 52 14.04 35.00 24.31
C LEU A 52 14.14 34.56 22.85
N VAL A 53 14.29 33.25 22.61
CA VAL A 53 14.29 32.69 21.25
C VAL A 53 12.94 32.92 20.58
N PHE A 54 11.84 32.75 21.31
CA PHE A 54 10.49 32.92 20.79
C PHE A 54 10.20 34.37 20.35
N ASP A 55 10.62 35.36 21.14
CA ASP A 55 10.41 36.79 20.87
C ASP A 55 11.11 37.24 19.58
N GLU A 56 12.21 36.59 19.20
CA GLU A 56 12.90 36.82 17.92
C GLU A 56 12.31 35.99 16.77
N VAL A 57 11.83 34.78 17.03
CA VAL A 57 11.26 33.88 16.03
C VAL A 57 9.87 34.32 15.58
N LEU A 58 9.01 34.79 16.49
CA LEU A 58 7.62 35.12 16.19
C LEU A 58 7.47 36.19 15.09
N PRO A 59 8.18 37.34 15.12
CA PRO A 59 8.08 38.35 14.05
C PRO A 59 8.58 37.85 12.69
N ALA A 60 9.46 36.85 12.68
CA ALA A 60 10.02 36.24 11.47
C ALA A 60 9.38 34.88 11.14
N ALA A 61 8.29 34.50 11.83
CA ALA A 61 7.74 33.15 11.79
C ALA A 61 7.38 32.73 10.37
N HIS A 62 6.72 33.60 9.61
CA HIS A 62 6.38 33.34 8.21
C HIS A 62 7.58 32.97 7.33
N ALA A 63 8.68 33.70 7.45
CA ALA A 63 9.89 33.43 6.69
C ALA A 63 10.46 32.06 7.09
N LEU A 64 10.56 31.82 8.40
CA LEU A 64 11.10 30.57 8.96
C LEU A 64 10.24 29.35 8.62
N MET A 65 8.92 29.47 8.59
CA MET A 65 8.00 28.38 8.21
C MET A 65 8.24 27.88 6.78
N THR A 66 8.67 28.78 5.90
CA THR A 66 8.97 28.45 4.49
C THR A 66 10.44 28.16 4.24
N ASP A 67 11.30 28.28 5.25
CA ASP A 67 12.73 28.02 5.16
C ASP A 67 13.06 26.52 5.31
N VAL A 68 14.12 26.06 4.64
CA VAL A 68 14.56 24.67 4.64
C VAL A 68 14.99 24.16 6.02
N PHE A 69 15.48 25.04 6.89
CA PHE A 69 15.93 24.71 8.24
C PHE A 69 15.09 25.41 9.32
N GLY A 70 14.58 26.62 9.06
CA GLY A 70 13.78 27.39 10.01
C GLY A 70 12.46 26.71 10.38
N ASN A 71 11.87 25.93 9.47
CA ASN A 71 10.59 25.27 9.70
C ASN A 71 10.63 24.29 10.89
N TYR A 72 11.80 23.72 11.18
CA TYR A 72 11.98 22.80 12.30
C TYR A 72 11.99 23.51 13.65
N VAL A 73 12.49 24.75 13.70
CA VAL A 73 12.48 25.57 14.93
C VAL A 73 11.03 25.93 15.27
N VAL A 74 10.24 26.37 14.28
CA VAL A 74 8.80 26.64 14.47
C VAL A 74 8.04 25.38 14.91
N GLN A 75 8.31 24.23 14.28
CA GLN A 75 7.71 22.96 14.70
C GLN A 75 8.08 22.54 16.13
N LYS A 76 9.29 22.88 16.61
CA LYS A 76 9.68 22.61 18.00
C LYS A 76 8.90 23.46 19.00
N PHE A 77 8.65 24.73 18.68
CA PHE A 77 7.76 25.56 19.50
C PHE A 77 6.32 25.06 19.49
N LEU A 78 5.81 24.57 18.36
CA LEU A 78 4.49 23.92 18.31
C LEU A 78 4.44 22.62 19.15
N ALA A 79 5.56 21.88 19.25
CA ALA A 79 5.59 20.62 19.99
C ALA A 79 5.78 20.80 21.51
N ASN A 80 6.62 21.76 21.92
CA ASN A 80 7.11 21.88 23.30
C ASN A 80 6.86 23.27 23.92
N GLY A 81 6.26 24.21 23.17
CA GLY A 81 6.00 25.56 23.64
C GLY A 81 4.86 25.63 24.65
N THR A 82 4.73 26.78 25.32
CA THR A 82 3.56 27.03 26.17
C THR A 82 2.31 27.23 25.33
N PRO A 83 1.10 27.04 25.88
CA PRO A 83 -0.14 27.29 25.16
C PRO A 83 -0.19 28.69 24.51
N GLU A 84 0.31 29.72 25.21
CA GLU A 84 0.36 31.09 24.69
C GLU A 84 1.28 31.24 23.48
N GLN A 85 2.42 30.54 23.47
CA GLN A 85 3.36 30.52 22.34
C GLN A 85 2.76 29.79 21.14
N ILE A 86 2.08 28.66 21.39
CA ILE A 86 1.39 27.88 20.36
C ILE A 86 0.28 28.73 19.73
N ASP A 87 -0.54 29.40 20.53
CA ASP A 87 -1.62 30.27 20.07
C ASP A 87 -1.10 31.47 19.27
N ALA A 88 0.03 32.05 19.68
CA ALA A 88 0.66 33.13 18.94
C ALA A 88 1.18 32.66 17.57
N ILE A 89 1.84 31.50 17.49
CA ILE A 89 2.23 30.90 16.19
C ILE A 89 0.99 30.57 15.35
N ALA A 90 -0.07 30.02 15.95
CA ALA A 90 -1.32 29.74 15.26
C ALA A 90 -1.98 31.02 14.73
N GLY A 91 -1.83 32.14 15.45
CA GLY A 91 -2.23 33.48 15.01
C GLY A 91 -1.53 33.90 13.72
N GLU A 92 -0.20 33.71 13.64
CA GLU A 92 0.56 33.99 12.41
C GLU A 92 0.19 33.06 11.25
N LEU A 93 -0.26 31.83 11.52
CA LEU A 93 -0.71 30.93 10.44
C LEU A 93 -2.00 31.42 9.76
N LYS A 94 -2.84 32.20 10.47
CA LYS A 94 -4.14 32.68 9.96
C LYS A 94 -3.95 33.65 8.79
N GLY A 95 -4.75 33.46 7.74
CA GLY A 95 -4.70 34.20 6.48
C GLY A 95 -3.66 33.66 5.48
N HIS A 96 -2.82 32.72 5.90
CA HIS A 96 -1.72 32.17 5.09
C HIS A 96 -1.77 30.65 4.95
N VAL A 97 -2.83 29.99 5.46
CA VAL A 97 -2.92 28.52 5.53
C VAL A 97 -2.82 27.88 4.16
N LEU A 98 -3.54 28.39 3.16
CA LEU A 98 -3.48 27.86 1.79
C LEU A 98 -2.08 27.94 1.20
N SER A 99 -1.42 29.10 1.34
CA SER A 99 -0.08 29.31 0.79
C SER A 99 0.94 28.38 1.44
N LEU A 100 0.89 28.24 2.77
CA LEU A 100 1.78 27.37 3.52
C LEU A 100 1.52 25.89 3.24
N SER A 101 0.26 25.50 3.04
CA SER A 101 -0.12 24.12 2.73
C SER A 101 0.45 23.61 1.41
N LEU A 102 0.57 24.49 0.41
CA LEU A 102 1.15 24.17 -0.90
C LEU A 102 2.68 24.27 -0.91
N GLN A 103 3.28 24.83 0.14
CA GLN A 103 4.73 25.02 0.25
C GLN A 103 5.41 23.78 0.87
N MET A 104 6.60 23.45 0.39
CA MET A 104 7.32 22.20 0.71
C MET A 104 7.67 21.99 2.20
N TYR A 105 7.96 23.08 2.91
CA TYR A 105 8.31 23.12 4.33
C TYR A 105 7.14 23.63 5.18
N GLY A 106 6.39 24.62 4.68
CA GLY A 106 5.20 25.17 5.32
C GLY A 106 4.13 24.13 5.57
N CYS A 107 3.98 23.14 4.69
CA CYS A 107 3.02 22.05 4.89
C CYS A 107 3.33 21.23 6.14
N ARG A 108 4.62 21.11 6.53
CA ARG A 108 5.05 20.41 7.74
C ARG A 108 4.66 21.18 9.00
N VAL A 109 4.78 22.50 8.96
CA VAL A 109 4.36 23.37 10.05
C VAL A 109 2.85 23.30 10.24
N ILE A 110 2.06 23.41 9.16
CA ILE A 110 0.60 23.29 9.22
C ILE A 110 0.18 21.94 9.79
N GLN A 111 0.78 20.84 9.31
CA GLN A 111 0.51 19.51 9.85
C GLN A 111 0.79 19.45 11.35
N LYS A 112 1.92 20.00 11.81
CA LYS A 112 2.28 20.01 13.23
C LYS A 112 1.33 20.87 14.05
N ALA A 113 0.91 22.03 13.54
CA ALA A 113 -0.05 22.91 14.19
C ALA A 113 -1.39 22.20 14.40
N LEU A 114 -1.91 21.53 13.37
CA LEU A 114 -3.17 20.78 13.45
C LEU A 114 -3.15 19.65 14.50
N GLU A 115 -1.98 19.13 14.87
CA GLU A 115 -1.86 18.08 15.91
C GLU A 115 -1.94 18.61 17.34
N VAL A 116 -1.62 19.90 17.56
CA VAL A 116 -1.35 20.43 18.91
C VAL A 116 -2.29 21.56 19.33
N ILE A 117 -2.82 22.33 18.37
CA ILE A 117 -3.71 23.46 18.65
C ILE A 117 -5.11 22.96 19.09
N ASP A 118 -5.85 23.84 19.75
CA ASP A 118 -7.21 23.58 20.19
C ASP A 118 -8.21 23.49 19.02
N GLU A 119 -9.39 22.90 19.29
CA GLU A 119 -10.41 22.68 18.27
C GLU A 119 -10.90 23.98 17.61
N ASP A 120 -10.99 25.09 18.33
CA ASP A 120 -11.47 26.36 17.76
C ASP A 120 -10.43 26.96 16.80
N ALA A 121 -9.14 26.88 17.16
CA ALA A 121 -8.06 27.26 16.24
C ALA A 121 -7.97 26.33 15.03
N GLN A 122 -8.10 25.01 15.22
CA GLN A 122 -8.17 24.04 14.10
C GLN A 122 -9.28 24.43 13.13
N CYS A 123 -10.49 24.72 13.63
CA CYS A 123 -11.61 25.15 12.81
C CYS A 123 -11.28 26.40 11.99
N ALA A 124 -10.65 27.40 12.61
CA ALA A 124 -10.28 28.63 11.94
C ALA A 124 -9.28 28.39 10.78
N LEU A 125 -8.25 27.56 11.00
CA LEU A 125 -7.26 27.26 9.97
C LEU A 125 -7.87 26.43 8.83
N VAL A 126 -8.69 25.43 9.18
CA VAL A 126 -9.32 24.53 8.21
C VAL A 126 -10.33 25.27 7.34
N ALA A 127 -11.06 26.25 7.89
CA ALA A 127 -11.98 27.09 7.13
C ALA A 127 -11.30 27.86 5.97
N GLU A 128 -10.01 28.22 6.08
CA GLU A 128 -9.28 28.86 4.99
C GLU A 128 -9.01 27.93 3.79
N LEU A 129 -9.11 26.62 3.98
CA LEU A 129 -8.99 25.64 2.92
C LEU A 129 -10.31 25.43 2.16
N GLU A 130 -11.41 26.00 2.64
CA GLU A 130 -12.72 25.94 1.99
C GLU A 130 -12.64 26.56 0.58
N GLY A 131 -13.24 25.88 -0.41
CA GLY A 131 -13.14 26.27 -1.82
C GLY A 131 -11.80 25.95 -2.51
N HIS A 132 -10.76 25.55 -1.76
CA HIS A 132 -9.44 25.20 -2.31
C HIS A 132 -9.04 23.73 -2.09
N VAL A 133 -9.90 22.93 -1.46
CA VAL A 133 -9.68 21.51 -1.16
C VAL A 133 -9.19 20.71 -2.38
N SER A 134 -9.88 20.81 -3.52
CA SER A 134 -9.50 20.05 -4.72
C SER A 134 -8.10 20.42 -5.24
N ARG A 135 -7.65 21.66 -5.03
CA ARG A 135 -6.30 22.09 -5.39
C ARG A 135 -5.27 21.48 -4.44
N CYS A 136 -5.55 21.52 -3.14
CA CYS A 136 -4.67 20.95 -2.12
C CYS A 136 -4.50 19.42 -2.28
N VAL A 137 -5.58 18.69 -2.58
CA VAL A 137 -5.51 17.22 -2.77
C VAL A 137 -4.65 16.81 -3.97
N ARG A 138 -4.62 17.63 -5.02
CA ARG A 138 -3.80 17.36 -6.22
C ARG A 138 -2.36 17.85 -6.08
N ASP A 139 -2.04 18.55 -5.00
CA ASP A 139 -0.71 19.07 -4.75
C ASP A 139 0.16 18.06 -3.97
N GLN A 140 1.47 18.04 -4.25
CA GLN A 140 2.43 17.14 -3.61
C GLN A 140 2.59 17.39 -2.10
N ASN A 141 2.35 18.62 -1.64
CA ASN A 141 2.45 19.03 -0.24
C ASN A 141 1.05 19.12 0.39
N GLY A 142 0.11 19.75 -0.32
CA GLY A 142 -1.24 20.00 0.17
C GLY A 142 -2.03 18.73 0.52
N ASN A 143 -1.77 17.61 -0.17
CA ASN A 143 -2.46 16.35 0.12
C ASN A 143 -2.19 15.84 1.54
N HIS A 144 -0.99 16.11 2.07
CA HIS A 144 -0.62 15.72 3.43
C HIS A 144 -1.34 16.56 4.48
N VAL A 145 -1.53 17.86 4.20
CA VAL A 145 -2.32 18.75 5.06
C VAL A 145 -3.78 18.30 5.10
N VAL A 146 -4.39 18.02 3.94
CA VAL A 146 -5.78 17.54 3.89
C VAL A 146 -5.96 16.22 4.63
N GLN A 147 -5.00 15.28 4.50
CA GLN A 147 -5.01 14.05 5.30
C GLN A 147 -4.99 14.36 6.80
N LYS A 148 -4.13 15.27 7.23
CA LYS A 148 -4.03 15.66 8.65
C LYS A 148 -5.30 16.35 9.16
N CYS A 149 -5.96 17.17 8.33
CA CYS A 149 -7.26 17.74 8.66
C CYS A 149 -8.30 16.64 8.93
N ILE A 150 -8.33 15.59 8.12
CA ILE A 150 -9.29 14.48 8.30
C ILE A 150 -8.93 13.62 9.52
N GLU A 151 -7.65 13.56 9.90
CA GLU A 151 -7.18 12.81 11.08
C GLU A 151 -7.46 13.51 12.41
N CYS A 152 -7.21 14.82 12.48
CA CYS A 152 -7.16 15.56 13.75
C CYS A 152 -8.43 16.37 14.04
N VAL A 153 -9.20 16.75 13.01
CA VAL A 153 -10.30 17.72 13.16
C VAL A 153 -11.63 17.00 13.30
N ALA A 154 -12.51 17.55 14.13
CA ALA A 154 -13.84 17.00 14.37
C ALA A 154 -14.65 16.83 13.06
N PRO A 155 -15.36 15.69 12.88
CA PRO A 155 -16.16 15.39 11.70
C PRO A 155 -17.09 16.52 11.24
N ALA A 156 -17.79 17.16 12.18
CA ALA A 156 -18.75 18.22 11.88
C ALA A 156 -18.13 19.44 11.16
N LYS A 157 -16.81 19.61 11.25
CA LYS A 157 -16.09 20.79 10.75
C LYS A 157 -15.39 20.54 9.41
N ILE A 158 -15.26 19.28 9.00
CA ILE A 158 -14.62 18.89 7.73
C ILE A 158 -15.61 18.46 6.65
N GLN A 159 -16.91 18.69 6.87
CA GLN A 159 -17.97 18.36 5.92
C GLN A 159 -17.72 18.95 4.53
N PHE A 160 -17.25 20.20 4.43
CA PHE A 160 -16.94 20.85 3.17
C PHE A 160 -15.79 20.16 2.39
N ILE A 161 -14.86 19.48 3.08
CA ILE A 161 -13.80 18.68 2.44
C ILE A 161 -14.41 17.49 1.71
N VAL A 162 -15.36 16.83 2.35
CA VAL A 162 -16.07 15.67 1.81
C VAL A 162 -16.99 16.08 0.67
N GLU A 163 -17.69 17.20 0.82
CA GLU A 163 -18.52 17.78 -0.24
C GLU A 163 -17.71 18.17 -1.47
N ALA A 164 -16.47 18.64 -1.30
CA ALA A 164 -15.58 18.94 -2.41
C ALA A 164 -15.15 17.68 -3.21
N PHE A 165 -15.31 16.48 -2.63
CA PHE A 165 -15.02 15.22 -3.33
C PHE A 165 -16.21 14.71 -4.14
N TYR A 166 -17.44 15.12 -3.83
CA TYR A 166 -18.63 14.67 -4.55
C TYR A 166 -18.55 15.03 -6.05
N GLY A 167 -18.80 14.06 -6.92
CA GLY A 167 -18.74 14.20 -8.37
C GLY A 167 -17.33 14.20 -8.96
N ASN A 168 -16.29 14.13 -8.12
CA ASN A 168 -14.89 14.10 -8.53
C ASN A 168 -14.14 12.87 -8.00
N VAL A 169 -14.83 11.90 -7.40
CA VAL A 169 -14.19 10.77 -6.71
C VAL A 169 -13.40 9.92 -7.67
N LEU A 170 -13.91 9.68 -8.89
CA LEU A 170 -13.15 8.95 -9.91
C LEU A 170 -11.81 9.64 -10.21
N SER A 171 -11.86 10.95 -10.53
CA SER A 171 -10.66 11.73 -10.87
C SER A 171 -9.66 11.81 -9.72
N LEU A 172 -10.11 11.85 -8.48
CA LEU A 172 -9.24 11.89 -7.31
C LEU A 172 -8.67 10.51 -6.98
N SER A 173 -9.46 9.46 -7.14
CA SER A 173 -9.05 8.08 -6.86
C SER A 173 -8.01 7.54 -7.85
N THR A 174 -8.02 8.04 -9.09
CA THR A 174 -6.97 7.73 -10.09
C THR A 174 -5.77 8.68 -10.02
N HIS A 175 -5.76 9.64 -9.09
CA HIS A 175 -4.66 10.58 -8.92
C HIS A 175 -3.65 10.03 -7.88
N PRO A 176 -2.32 10.12 -8.12
CA PRO A 176 -1.29 9.57 -7.22
C PRO A 176 -1.38 10.10 -5.78
N TYR A 177 -1.82 11.34 -5.60
CA TYR A 177 -2.01 11.94 -4.28
C TYR A 177 -3.47 11.87 -3.81
N GLY A 178 -4.42 11.93 -4.76
CA GLY A 178 -5.85 11.94 -4.42
C GLY A 178 -6.31 10.59 -3.88
N CYS A 179 -5.78 9.49 -4.42
CA CYS A 179 -6.06 8.14 -3.95
C CYS A 179 -5.71 7.98 -2.47
N ARG A 180 -4.62 8.61 -2.02
CA ARG A 180 -4.18 8.60 -0.62
C ARG A 180 -5.14 9.37 0.27
N VAL A 181 -5.64 10.53 -0.16
CA VAL A 181 -6.62 11.30 0.63
C VAL A 181 -7.94 10.53 0.77
N ILE A 182 -8.40 9.89 -0.32
CA ILE A 182 -9.61 9.06 -0.30
C ILE A 182 -9.41 7.83 0.59
N GLN A 183 -8.26 7.15 0.48
CA GLN A 183 -7.94 5.93 1.23
C GLN A 183 -7.61 6.18 2.70
N ALA A 184 -6.80 7.20 3.01
CA ALA A 184 -6.19 7.37 4.33
C ALA A 184 -7.26 7.45 5.41
N ARG A 185 -8.31 8.24 5.18
CA ARG A 185 -9.40 8.38 6.15
C ARG A 185 -10.74 8.80 5.56
N SER A 186 -10.83 9.35 4.34
CA SER A 186 -12.13 9.84 3.82
C SER A 186 -13.18 8.72 3.74
N ILE A 187 -12.80 7.52 3.29
CA ILE A 187 -13.71 6.36 3.28
C ILE A 187 -14.09 5.95 4.71
N HIS A 188 -13.13 5.82 5.63
CA HIS A 188 -13.42 5.45 7.02
C HIS A 188 -14.32 6.50 7.70
N TRP A 189 -14.04 7.77 7.45
CA TRP A 189 -14.81 8.89 7.95
C TRP A 189 -16.24 8.84 7.42
N VAL A 190 -16.44 8.61 6.11
CA VAL A 190 -17.77 8.42 5.53
C VAL A 190 -18.46 7.20 6.12
N LEU A 191 -17.73 6.10 6.34
CA LEU A 191 -18.28 4.87 6.91
C LEU A 191 -18.70 5.03 8.38
N GLU A 192 -17.98 5.82 9.18
CA GLU A 192 -18.24 6.01 10.61
C GLU A 192 -19.19 7.17 10.91
N HIS A 193 -19.11 8.27 10.15
CA HIS A 193 -19.73 9.54 10.52
C HIS A 193 -20.85 9.99 9.57
N CYS A 194 -20.95 9.41 8.37
CA CYS A 194 -22.08 9.72 7.48
C CYS A 194 -23.29 8.84 7.78
N THR A 195 -24.47 9.47 7.69
CA THR A 195 -25.75 8.75 7.69
C THR A 195 -25.88 7.85 6.45
N PRO A 196 -26.71 6.79 6.50
CA PRO A 196 -26.96 5.92 5.34
C PRO A 196 -27.40 6.69 4.08
N GLU A 197 -28.17 7.75 4.24
CA GLU A 197 -28.64 8.62 3.15
C GLU A 197 -27.46 9.37 2.51
N GLN A 198 -26.56 9.92 3.32
CA GLN A 198 -25.33 10.58 2.84
C GLN A 198 -24.33 9.60 2.20
N LYS A 199 -24.33 8.33 2.61
CA LYS A 199 -23.54 7.29 1.96
C LYS A 199 -24.08 6.96 0.56
N SER A 200 -25.41 6.95 0.43
CA SER A 200 -26.10 6.64 -0.82
C SER A 200 -26.02 7.76 -1.87
N GLU A 201 -25.83 9.00 -1.47
CA GLU A 201 -25.67 10.16 -2.38
C GLU A 201 -24.22 10.66 -2.44
N GLY A 202 -23.31 10.03 -1.71
CA GLY A 202 -21.97 10.54 -1.45
C GLY A 202 -20.85 9.78 -2.17
N ILE A 203 -19.65 9.85 -1.57
CA ILE A 203 -18.42 9.28 -2.14
C ILE A 203 -18.54 7.77 -2.39
N MET A 204 -19.26 7.06 -1.52
CA MET A 204 -19.38 5.60 -1.61
C MET A 204 -20.16 5.17 -2.84
N ASP A 205 -21.29 5.80 -3.16
CA ASP A 205 -22.06 5.48 -4.37
C ASP A 205 -21.23 5.68 -5.65
N GLU A 206 -20.48 6.78 -5.74
CA GLU A 206 -19.61 7.05 -6.89
C GLU A 206 -18.49 5.99 -7.03
N ILE A 207 -17.90 5.54 -5.90
CA ILE A 207 -16.91 4.44 -5.91
C ILE A 207 -17.55 3.14 -6.38
N LEU A 208 -18.75 2.81 -5.89
CA LEU A 208 -19.45 1.57 -6.25
C LEU A 208 -19.84 1.55 -7.72
N ARG A 209 -20.28 2.71 -8.26
CA ARG A 209 -20.63 2.87 -9.68
C ARG A 209 -19.42 2.71 -10.59
N GLU A 210 -18.28 3.28 -10.21
CA GLU A 210 -17.04 3.25 -11.01
C GLU A 210 -16.08 2.12 -10.60
N ALA A 211 -16.55 1.13 -9.82
CA ALA A 211 -15.70 0.11 -9.20
C ALA A 211 -14.84 -0.67 -10.21
N THR A 212 -15.38 -0.99 -11.40
CA THR A 212 -14.64 -1.68 -12.46
C THR A 212 -13.49 -0.85 -13.01
N SER A 213 -13.74 0.44 -13.28
CA SER A 213 -12.74 1.38 -13.76
C SER A 213 -11.63 1.58 -12.72
N LEU A 214 -12.03 1.79 -11.46
CA LEU A 214 -11.10 1.97 -10.34
C LEU A 214 -10.26 0.72 -10.08
N ALA A 215 -10.84 -0.48 -10.16
CA ALA A 215 -10.12 -1.73 -9.94
C ALA A 215 -8.97 -1.94 -10.95
N GLN A 216 -9.12 -1.44 -12.17
CA GLN A 216 -8.10 -1.53 -13.22
C GLN A 216 -7.07 -0.40 -13.14
N ASP A 217 -7.33 0.69 -12.42
CA ASP A 217 -6.40 1.79 -12.31
C ASP A 217 -5.24 1.48 -11.33
N GLN A 218 -4.05 2.02 -11.61
CA GLN A 218 -2.84 1.82 -10.81
C GLN A 218 -2.94 2.36 -9.38
N TYR A 219 -3.81 3.35 -9.14
CA TYR A 219 -4.06 3.97 -7.84
C TYR A 219 -5.47 3.64 -7.33
N GLY A 220 -6.47 3.68 -8.22
CA GLY A 220 -7.87 3.39 -7.90
C GLY A 220 -8.10 2.00 -7.31
N ASN A 221 -7.26 1.01 -7.67
CA ASN A 221 -7.40 -0.34 -7.13
C ASN A 221 -7.24 -0.37 -5.60
N TYR A 222 -6.40 0.49 -5.03
CA TYR A 222 -6.22 0.59 -3.58
C TYR A 222 -7.45 1.14 -2.87
N VAL A 223 -8.20 2.02 -3.55
CA VAL A 223 -9.47 2.58 -3.04
C VAL A 223 -10.52 1.47 -2.95
N VAL A 224 -10.69 0.68 -4.02
CA VAL A 224 -11.63 -0.47 -4.04
C VAL A 224 -11.22 -1.52 -3.00
N GLN A 225 -9.93 -1.84 -2.88
CA GLN A 225 -9.42 -2.76 -1.86
C GLN A 225 -9.70 -2.26 -0.44
N HIS A 226 -9.63 -0.96 -0.20
CA HIS A 226 -9.91 -0.38 1.11
C HIS A 226 -11.39 -0.51 1.47
N VAL A 227 -12.30 -0.27 0.52
CA VAL A 227 -13.75 -0.50 0.70
C VAL A 227 -14.04 -1.98 0.96
N LEU A 228 -13.36 -2.91 0.28
CA LEU A 228 -13.54 -4.35 0.54
C LEU A 228 -13.10 -4.77 1.95
N GLN A 229 -12.08 -4.10 2.51
CA GLN A 229 -11.54 -4.42 3.84
C GLN A 229 -12.38 -3.83 4.98
N HIS A 230 -12.83 -2.57 4.83
CA HIS A 230 -13.46 -1.81 5.92
C HIS A 230 -14.94 -1.51 5.70
N GLY A 231 -15.45 -1.64 4.46
CA GLY A 231 -16.85 -1.45 4.13
C GLY A 231 -17.76 -2.57 4.67
N GLY A 232 -19.06 -2.31 4.71
CA GLY A 232 -20.07 -3.29 5.12
C GLY A 232 -20.34 -4.36 4.06
N GLU A 233 -21.18 -5.33 4.41
CA GLU A 233 -21.54 -6.44 3.50
C GLU A 233 -22.29 -5.96 2.26
N GLY A 234 -23.10 -4.92 2.38
CA GLY A 234 -23.85 -4.33 1.26
C GLY A 234 -22.94 -3.72 0.20
N GLU A 235 -21.92 -2.97 0.62
CA GLU A 235 -20.94 -2.37 -0.29
C GLU A 235 -20.09 -3.45 -0.96
N ARG A 236 -19.61 -4.45 -0.21
CA ARG A 236 -18.83 -5.58 -0.76
C ARG A 236 -19.62 -6.35 -1.81
N LYS A 237 -20.90 -6.61 -1.54
CA LYS A 237 -21.80 -7.30 -2.47
C LYS A 237 -22.00 -6.48 -3.74
N THR A 238 -22.21 -5.18 -3.61
CA THR A 238 -22.38 -4.27 -4.76
C THR A 238 -21.12 -4.25 -5.63
N ILE A 239 -19.93 -4.13 -5.03
CA ILE A 239 -18.66 -4.23 -5.77
C ILE A 239 -18.61 -5.54 -6.53
N LEU A 240 -18.87 -6.67 -5.87
CA LEU A 240 -18.81 -7.96 -6.55
C LEU A 240 -19.81 -8.06 -7.70
N GLN A 241 -21.05 -7.59 -7.52
CA GLN A 241 -22.05 -7.58 -8.58
C GLN A 241 -21.60 -6.76 -9.80
N THR A 242 -20.90 -5.65 -9.57
CA THR A 242 -20.32 -4.82 -10.64
C THR A 242 -19.15 -5.51 -11.35
N LEU A 243 -18.36 -6.31 -10.64
CA LEU A 243 -17.24 -7.07 -11.21
C LEU A 243 -17.64 -8.41 -11.83
N ALA A 244 -18.82 -8.94 -11.49
CA ALA A 244 -19.34 -10.20 -12.00
C ALA A 244 -19.51 -10.17 -13.52
N GLY A 245 -19.16 -11.27 -14.17
CA GLY A 245 -19.11 -11.41 -15.63
C GLY A 245 -17.78 -10.96 -16.26
N GLN A 246 -16.86 -10.37 -15.49
CA GLN A 246 -15.52 -9.96 -15.94
C GLN A 246 -14.41 -10.45 -14.99
N ILE A 247 -14.71 -11.35 -14.06
CA ILE A 247 -13.79 -11.78 -12.99
C ILE A 247 -12.53 -12.40 -13.59
N VAL A 248 -12.68 -13.24 -14.62
CA VAL A 248 -11.56 -13.90 -15.29
C VAL A 248 -10.66 -12.89 -15.98
N LEU A 249 -11.24 -11.88 -16.64
CA LEU A 249 -10.49 -10.80 -17.31
C LEU A 249 -9.74 -9.96 -16.28
N LEU A 250 -10.40 -9.58 -15.18
CA LEU A 250 -9.81 -8.76 -14.12
C LEU A 250 -8.73 -9.51 -13.34
N ALA A 251 -8.87 -10.82 -13.16
CA ALA A 251 -7.85 -11.65 -12.53
C ALA A 251 -6.53 -11.68 -13.33
N GLN A 252 -6.59 -11.53 -14.65
CA GLN A 252 -5.43 -11.44 -15.54
C GLN A 252 -4.85 -10.02 -15.64
N HIS A 253 -5.48 -9.04 -14.99
CA HIS A 253 -5.02 -7.66 -15.02
C HIS A 253 -4.08 -7.37 -13.85
N LYS A 254 -2.96 -6.68 -14.11
CA LYS A 254 -1.90 -6.38 -13.12
C LYS A 254 -2.41 -5.77 -11.81
N PHE A 255 -3.38 -4.86 -11.90
CA PHE A 255 -3.90 -4.13 -10.73
C PHE A 255 -5.18 -4.76 -10.19
N ALA A 256 -6.09 -5.19 -11.08
CA ALA A 256 -7.39 -5.70 -10.70
C ALA A 256 -7.31 -7.11 -10.11
N SER A 257 -6.25 -7.88 -10.41
CA SER A 257 -6.00 -9.18 -9.77
C SER A 257 -5.99 -9.08 -8.25
N ASN A 258 -5.36 -8.04 -7.70
CA ASN A 258 -5.32 -7.78 -6.25
C ASN A 258 -6.72 -7.48 -5.69
N VAL A 259 -7.57 -6.78 -6.45
CA VAL A 259 -8.95 -6.52 -6.08
C VAL A 259 -9.73 -7.83 -6.02
N ILE A 260 -9.57 -8.71 -7.02
CA ILE A 260 -10.21 -10.03 -7.05
C ILE A 260 -9.74 -10.90 -5.87
N GLU A 261 -8.45 -10.89 -5.52
CA GLU A 261 -7.95 -11.57 -4.31
C GLU A 261 -8.60 -11.06 -3.02
N LYS A 262 -8.82 -9.75 -2.91
CA LYS A 262 -9.50 -9.15 -1.77
C LYS A 262 -10.99 -9.50 -1.76
N CYS A 263 -11.67 -9.50 -2.90
CA CYS A 263 -13.04 -10.00 -3.01
C CYS A 263 -13.14 -11.45 -2.51
N LEU A 264 -12.22 -12.32 -2.93
CA LEU A 264 -12.18 -13.71 -2.48
C LEU A 264 -11.96 -13.85 -0.96
N THR A 265 -11.33 -12.87 -0.32
CA THR A 265 -11.02 -12.91 1.13
C THR A 265 -12.16 -12.33 1.98
N TYR A 266 -12.75 -11.20 1.57
CA TYR A 266 -13.65 -10.41 2.41
C TYR A 266 -15.14 -10.55 2.05
N CYS A 267 -15.48 -11.11 0.89
CA CYS A 267 -16.88 -11.37 0.53
C CYS A 267 -17.44 -12.62 1.22
N GLY A 268 -18.76 -12.66 1.36
CA GLY A 268 -19.51 -13.77 1.95
C GLY A 268 -19.42 -15.07 1.13
N ALA A 269 -19.89 -16.18 1.71
CA ALA A 269 -19.81 -17.49 1.07
C ALA A 269 -20.62 -17.56 -0.25
N SER A 270 -21.79 -16.93 -0.30
CA SER A 270 -22.62 -16.82 -1.51
C SER A 270 -21.92 -16.07 -2.63
N GLU A 271 -21.32 -14.94 -2.30
CA GLU A 271 -20.56 -14.09 -3.20
C GLU A 271 -19.31 -14.81 -3.73
N ARG A 272 -18.58 -15.53 -2.85
CA ARG A 272 -17.44 -16.35 -3.24
C ARG A 272 -17.82 -17.44 -4.23
N GLN A 273 -18.99 -18.06 -4.05
CA GLN A 273 -19.49 -19.08 -4.98
C GLN A 273 -19.72 -18.51 -6.39
N ILE A 274 -20.27 -17.30 -6.51
CA ILE A 274 -20.44 -16.63 -7.81
C ILE A 274 -19.09 -16.48 -8.52
N MET A 275 -18.05 -16.09 -7.78
CA MET A 275 -16.70 -15.96 -8.34
C MET A 275 -16.13 -17.30 -8.79
N ILE A 276 -16.32 -18.34 -7.98
CA ILE A 276 -15.86 -19.71 -8.29
C ILE A 276 -16.55 -20.23 -9.54
N ASP A 277 -17.87 -20.08 -9.63
CA ASP A 277 -18.65 -20.56 -10.77
C ASP A 277 -18.22 -19.89 -12.08
N GLU A 278 -17.86 -18.61 -12.03
CA GLU A 278 -17.35 -17.88 -13.19
C GLU A 278 -15.93 -18.33 -13.57
N MET A 279 -15.05 -18.56 -12.59
CA MET A 279 -13.68 -19.04 -12.83
C MET A 279 -13.65 -20.48 -13.33
N LEU A 280 -14.59 -21.32 -12.90
CA LEU A 280 -14.74 -22.71 -13.38
C LEU A 280 -15.36 -22.75 -14.79
N GLY A 281 -16.19 -21.77 -15.14
CA GLY A 281 -16.90 -21.72 -16.42
C GLY A 281 -18.10 -22.68 -16.47
N LYS A 282 -18.97 -22.48 -17.48
CA LYS A 282 -20.20 -23.27 -17.67
C LYS A 282 -20.04 -24.46 -18.60
N THR A 283 -18.89 -24.59 -19.27
CA THR A 283 -18.60 -25.63 -20.26
C THR A 283 -17.52 -26.57 -19.73
N ASP A 284 -17.58 -27.85 -20.13
CA ASP A 284 -16.62 -28.88 -19.73
C ASP A 284 -15.19 -28.64 -20.27
N GLU A 285 -15.00 -27.63 -21.13
CA GLU A 285 -13.70 -27.31 -21.72
C GLU A 285 -12.74 -26.57 -20.77
N ASN A 286 -13.20 -26.10 -19.59
CA ASN A 286 -12.37 -25.53 -18.51
C ASN A 286 -11.34 -24.45 -18.95
N GLU A 287 -11.59 -23.78 -20.08
CA GLU A 287 -10.67 -22.79 -20.65
C GLU A 287 -10.36 -21.61 -19.70
N PRO A 288 -11.32 -21.07 -18.90
CA PRO A 288 -11.06 -19.91 -18.06
C PRO A 288 -10.07 -20.20 -16.93
N LEU A 289 -10.28 -21.27 -16.17
CA LEU A 289 -9.38 -21.68 -15.09
C LEU A 289 -7.99 -22.03 -15.65
N GLN A 290 -7.94 -22.73 -16.79
CA GLN A 290 -6.67 -23.08 -17.41
C GLN A 290 -5.89 -21.85 -17.90
N ALA A 291 -6.58 -20.86 -18.47
CA ALA A 291 -5.97 -19.59 -18.84
C ALA A 291 -5.45 -18.84 -17.61
N MET A 292 -6.23 -18.76 -16.54
CA MET A 292 -5.82 -18.12 -15.28
C MET A 292 -4.59 -18.78 -14.66
N MET A 293 -4.51 -20.12 -14.71
CA MET A 293 -3.37 -20.86 -14.17
C MET A 293 -2.05 -20.64 -14.91
N LYS A 294 -2.12 -20.25 -16.20
CA LYS A 294 -0.95 -19.98 -17.03
C LYS A 294 -0.55 -18.50 -17.04
N ASP A 295 -1.43 -17.62 -16.59
CA ASP A 295 -1.22 -16.18 -16.62
C ASP A 295 -0.31 -15.68 -15.49
N GLN A 296 0.42 -14.60 -15.75
CA GLN A 296 1.40 -14.02 -14.83
C GLN A 296 0.79 -13.36 -13.57
N PHE A 297 -0.49 -12.98 -13.60
CA PHE A 297 -1.20 -12.37 -12.48
C PHE A 297 -2.30 -13.30 -11.93
N ALA A 298 -3.11 -13.90 -12.80
CA ALA A 298 -4.23 -14.72 -12.36
C ALA A 298 -3.81 -16.00 -11.62
N ASN A 299 -2.56 -16.45 -11.76
CA ASN A 299 -2.02 -17.56 -10.97
C ASN A 299 -2.05 -17.27 -9.46
N TYR A 300 -1.90 -16.00 -9.05
CA TYR A 300 -2.00 -15.59 -7.64
C TYR A 300 -3.45 -15.64 -7.16
N VAL A 301 -4.40 -15.22 -8.01
CA VAL A 301 -5.84 -15.32 -7.73
C VAL A 301 -6.26 -16.78 -7.54
N VAL A 302 -5.79 -17.70 -8.39
CA VAL A 302 -6.08 -19.15 -8.25
C VAL A 302 -5.47 -19.72 -6.96
N GLN A 303 -4.26 -19.29 -6.59
CA GLN A 303 -3.66 -19.70 -5.31
C GLN A 303 -4.45 -19.19 -4.11
N LYS A 304 -4.86 -17.91 -4.13
CA LYS A 304 -5.71 -17.32 -3.09
C LYS A 304 -7.05 -18.04 -3.00
N LEU A 305 -7.62 -18.41 -4.14
CA LEU A 305 -8.85 -19.17 -4.19
C LEU A 305 -8.72 -20.51 -3.44
N LEU A 306 -7.66 -21.27 -3.69
CA LEU A 306 -7.41 -22.54 -2.99
C LEU A 306 -7.23 -22.39 -1.47
N GLU A 307 -6.74 -21.24 -1.01
CA GLU A 307 -6.56 -20.94 0.42
C GLU A 307 -7.87 -20.62 1.14
N VAL A 308 -8.82 -19.95 0.45
CA VAL A 308 -10.03 -19.41 1.07
C VAL A 308 -11.28 -20.29 0.81
N CYS A 309 -11.22 -21.21 -0.14
CA CYS A 309 -12.32 -22.13 -0.43
C CYS A 309 -12.58 -23.13 0.70
N ASP A 310 -13.86 -23.44 0.90
CA ASP A 310 -14.33 -24.52 1.76
C ASP A 310 -13.96 -25.88 1.18
N ASP A 311 -13.97 -26.94 1.99
CA ASP A 311 -13.50 -28.27 1.58
C ASP A 311 -14.22 -28.82 0.33
N GLY A 312 -15.54 -28.60 0.22
CA GLY A 312 -16.33 -29.01 -0.95
C GLY A 312 -15.99 -28.22 -2.23
N GLN A 313 -15.76 -26.91 -2.11
CA GLN A 313 -15.32 -26.07 -3.23
C GLN A 313 -13.89 -26.43 -3.66
N ARG A 314 -13.03 -26.72 -2.68
CA ARG A 314 -11.65 -27.14 -2.90
C ARG A 314 -11.59 -28.46 -3.66
N ASP A 315 -12.41 -29.44 -3.31
CA ASP A 315 -12.47 -30.71 -4.03
C ASP A 315 -12.92 -30.56 -5.49
N GLN A 316 -13.90 -29.69 -5.74
CA GLN A 316 -14.33 -29.37 -7.11
C GLN A 316 -13.19 -28.72 -7.92
N LEU A 317 -12.51 -27.73 -7.34
CA LEU A 317 -11.38 -27.05 -7.96
C LEU A 317 -10.22 -28.03 -8.23
N LEU A 318 -9.83 -28.83 -7.23
CA LEU A 318 -8.76 -29.82 -7.35
C LEU A 318 -9.07 -30.88 -8.40
N THR A 319 -10.32 -31.36 -8.49
CA THR A 319 -10.74 -32.31 -9.51
C THR A 319 -10.56 -31.76 -10.91
N ARG A 320 -10.94 -30.49 -11.13
CA ARG A 320 -10.77 -29.81 -12.42
C ARG A 320 -9.30 -29.52 -12.72
N MET A 321 -8.53 -29.08 -11.74
CA MET A 321 -7.10 -28.79 -11.91
C MET A 321 -6.28 -30.05 -12.21
N ARG A 322 -6.64 -31.21 -11.62
CA ARG A 322 -5.94 -32.50 -11.83
C ARG A 322 -5.86 -32.91 -13.30
N VAL A 323 -6.92 -32.67 -14.08
CA VAL A 323 -6.97 -32.96 -15.51
C VAL A 323 -5.94 -32.14 -16.30
N HIS A 324 -5.59 -30.95 -15.80
CA HIS A 324 -4.68 -30.02 -16.46
C HIS A 324 -3.25 -30.02 -15.89
N LEU A 325 -2.99 -30.69 -14.76
CA LEU A 325 -1.67 -30.74 -14.08
C LEU A 325 -0.54 -31.18 -15.03
N GLY A 326 -0.78 -32.19 -15.87
CA GLY A 326 0.22 -32.69 -16.83
C GLY A 326 0.65 -31.64 -17.85
N ASN A 327 -0.28 -30.78 -18.27
CA ASN A 327 -0.01 -29.69 -19.20
C ASN A 327 0.58 -28.45 -18.51
N LEU A 328 0.21 -28.20 -17.24
CA LEU A 328 0.69 -27.06 -16.45
C LEU A 328 2.17 -27.14 -16.09
N LYS A 329 2.74 -28.34 -15.94
CA LYS A 329 4.19 -28.55 -15.70
C LYS A 329 5.08 -27.95 -16.80
N LYS A 330 4.53 -27.72 -18.00
CA LYS A 330 5.23 -27.13 -19.15
C LYS A 330 5.26 -25.59 -19.13
N PHE A 331 4.45 -24.94 -18.30
CA PHE A 331 4.34 -23.48 -18.23
C PHE A 331 5.07 -22.91 -17.01
N THR A 332 5.76 -21.79 -17.17
CA THR A 332 6.58 -21.14 -16.12
C THR A 332 5.75 -20.85 -14.86
N TYR A 333 4.59 -20.21 -15.01
CA TYR A 333 3.71 -19.87 -13.89
C TYR A 333 2.89 -21.06 -13.37
N GLY A 334 2.53 -21.98 -14.27
CA GLY A 334 1.78 -23.20 -13.93
C GLY A 334 2.51 -24.12 -12.95
N LYS A 335 3.86 -24.12 -12.95
CA LYS A 335 4.66 -24.91 -11.99
C LYS A 335 4.41 -24.51 -10.53
N HIS A 336 4.21 -23.23 -10.24
CA HIS A 336 3.93 -22.75 -8.88
C HIS A 336 2.59 -23.26 -8.37
N ILE A 337 1.58 -23.28 -9.25
CA ILE A 337 0.25 -23.82 -8.95
C ILE A 337 0.34 -25.33 -8.73
N VAL A 338 1.05 -26.06 -9.58
CA VAL A 338 1.26 -27.51 -9.45
C VAL A 338 1.87 -27.85 -8.08
N ALA A 339 2.93 -27.14 -7.67
CA ALA A 339 3.56 -27.36 -6.36
C ALA A 339 2.60 -27.10 -5.18
N ARG A 340 1.76 -26.06 -5.28
CA ARG A 340 0.75 -25.74 -4.26
C ARG A 340 -0.34 -26.81 -4.21
N VAL A 341 -0.85 -27.24 -5.37
CA VAL A 341 -1.86 -28.30 -5.50
C VAL A 341 -1.34 -29.64 -4.98
N GLU A 342 -0.11 -30.04 -5.34
CA GLU A 342 0.51 -31.26 -4.84
C GLU A 342 0.68 -31.23 -3.31
N LYS A 343 1.01 -30.06 -2.72
CA LYS A 343 1.05 -29.87 -1.26
C LYS A 343 -0.32 -30.05 -0.61
N PHE A 344 -1.37 -29.45 -1.19
CA PHE A 344 -2.73 -29.59 -0.66
C PHE A 344 -3.25 -31.04 -0.74
N VAL A 345 -2.99 -31.73 -1.86
CA VAL A 345 -3.34 -33.15 -2.02
C VAL A 345 -2.58 -34.02 -1.01
N ALA A 346 -1.29 -33.79 -0.82
CA ALA A 346 -0.50 -34.52 0.18
C ALA A 346 -0.98 -34.27 1.62
N SER A 347 -1.38 -33.04 1.94
CA SER A 347 -1.96 -32.71 3.26
C SER A 347 -3.34 -33.34 3.46
N ALA A 348 -4.18 -33.39 2.43
CA ALA A 348 -5.50 -34.03 2.48
C ALA A 348 -5.38 -35.56 2.63
N SER A 349 -4.42 -36.21 1.95
CA SER A 349 -4.14 -37.64 2.11
C SER A 349 -3.59 -37.97 3.50
N THR A 350 -2.80 -37.06 4.10
CA THR A 350 -2.27 -37.22 5.46
C THR A 350 -3.38 -37.04 6.51
N ALA A 351 -4.29 -36.07 6.30
CA ALA A 351 -5.46 -35.86 7.14
C ALA A 351 -6.45 -37.03 7.06
N ALA A 352 -6.70 -37.57 5.86
CA ALA A 352 -7.55 -38.75 5.65
C ALA A 352 -6.98 -40.02 6.32
N ASN A 353 -5.65 -40.22 6.24
CA ASN A 353 -4.98 -41.32 6.95
C ASN A 353 -5.02 -41.15 8.48
N SER A 354 -5.05 -39.91 8.99
CA SER A 354 -5.22 -39.65 10.43
C SER A 354 -6.67 -39.74 10.93
N ALA A 355 -7.65 -39.63 10.02
CA ALA A 355 -9.08 -39.71 10.31
C ALA A 355 -9.67 -41.12 10.19
N GLY A 356 -8.88 -42.12 9.79
CA GLY A 356 -9.27 -43.53 9.81
C GLY A 356 -10.39 -43.92 8.84
N ILE A 357 -10.56 -43.21 7.72
CA ILE A 357 -11.52 -43.59 6.68
C ILE A 357 -10.79 -44.46 5.65
N GLU A 358 -10.90 -45.79 5.80
CA GLU A 358 -10.42 -46.75 4.80
C GLU A 358 -11.25 -46.67 3.50
N PRO A 359 -10.64 -46.80 2.31
CA PRO A 359 -11.40 -46.96 1.08
C PRO A 359 -12.01 -48.36 1.04
N ALA A 360 -13.32 -48.43 0.74
CA ALA A 360 -14.04 -49.68 0.58
C ALA A 360 -13.43 -50.54 -0.54
N ALA A 361 -12.92 -51.72 -0.17
CA ALA A 361 -12.39 -52.71 -1.09
C ALA A 361 -13.53 -53.35 -1.91
N THR A 362 -13.48 -53.18 -3.23
CA THR A 362 -14.24 -54.01 -4.17
C THR A 362 -13.63 -55.39 -4.26
N ALA A 363 -14.39 -56.40 -3.84
CA ALA A 363 -14.08 -57.81 -3.99
C ALA A 363 -14.43 -58.32 -5.40
N THR A 364 -13.50 -59.04 -6.03
CA THR A 364 -13.84 -60.08 -7.03
C THR A 364 -12.84 -61.23 -6.96
N ALA A 365 -13.40 -62.44 -7.03
CA ALA A 365 -12.83 -63.73 -6.66
C ALA A 365 -11.83 -64.32 -7.68
N SER A 366 -11.08 -65.31 -7.18
CA SER A 366 -10.08 -66.15 -7.86
C SER A 366 -10.66 -67.21 -8.81
N GLU A 367 -9.88 -67.61 -9.81
CA GLU A 367 -9.56 -69.00 -10.22
C GLU A 367 -8.37 -68.93 -11.22
N GLY A 368 -7.19 -69.50 -10.90
CA GLY A 368 -6.67 -70.78 -11.43
C GLY A 368 -6.02 -70.61 -12.84
N GLY A 369 -4.78 -71.00 -13.17
CA GLY A 369 -3.69 -71.75 -12.54
C GLY A 369 -2.51 -71.87 -13.52
N GLU A 370 -1.37 -72.33 -12.97
CA GLU A 370 -0.26 -73.09 -13.58
C GLU A 370 0.85 -72.42 -14.43
N ASP A 371 2.07 -72.56 -13.85
CA ASP A 371 3.34 -73.05 -14.41
C ASP A 371 4.45 -72.12 -14.96
N GLN A 372 5.44 -71.93 -14.06
CA GLN A 372 6.85 -72.35 -14.11
C GLN A 372 7.83 -71.85 -15.21
N ASP A 373 8.80 -71.10 -14.66
CA ASP A 373 10.26 -71.31 -14.70
C ASP A 373 11.15 -70.88 -15.89
N ASP A 374 12.14 -70.08 -15.45
CA ASP A 374 13.55 -70.04 -15.82
C ASP A 374 14.01 -69.68 -17.24
N ALA A 375 14.67 -68.52 -17.36
CA ALA A 375 16.15 -68.48 -17.38
C ALA A 375 16.67 -67.07 -17.72
N ARG A 376 17.78 -66.72 -17.06
CA ARG A 376 18.55 -65.47 -17.20
C ARG A 376 19.65 -65.65 -18.30
N PRO A 377 20.56 -64.67 -18.50
CA PRO A 377 20.66 -63.81 -19.68
C PRO A 377 21.87 -64.13 -20.59
N ALA A 378 22.00 -63.47 -21.76
CA ALA A 378 23.27 -63.38 -22.46
C ALA A 378 23.44 -62.09 -23.27
N ALA A 379 24.65 -61.53 -23.17
CA ALA A 379 25.16 -60.31 -23.78
C ALA A 379 25.54 -60.50 -25.26
N GLY A 380 25.75 -59.40 -25.99
CA GLY A 380 26.35 -59.43 -27.33
C GLY A 380 26.40 -58.10 -28.09
N SER A 381 27.35 -57.25 -27.71
CA SER A 381 28.26 -56.41 -28.51
C SER A 381 27.92 -55.95 -29.96
N ALA A 382 27.95 -54.62 -30.12
CA ALA A 382 28.86 -53.81 -30.97
C ALA A 382 28.68 -53.64 -32.51
N GLU A 383 29.12 -52.45 -32.92
CA GLU A 383 29.54 -51.95 -34.26
C GLU A 383 28.46 -51.32 -35.17
N THR A 384 28.37 -49.99 -35.30
CA THR A 384 29.20 -48.95 -36.01
C THR A 384 28.88 -48.79 -37.50
N GLY A 385 28.74 -47.53 -37.94
CA GLY A 385 28.66 -47.10 -39.34
C GLY A 385 27.74 -45.88 -39.53
N PHE A 386 28.21 -44.63 -39.38
CA PHE A 386 28.86 -43.73 -40.37
C PHE A 386 27.91 -43.03 -41.38
N GLY A 387 28.13 -41.71 -41.53
CA GLY A 387 27.62 -40.81 -42.60
C GLY A 387 26.75 -39.68 -42.04
N GLU A 388 27.28 -38.52 -41.62
CA GLU A 388 27.69 -37.34 -42.43
C GLU A 388 26.51 -36.75 -43.24
N GLU A 389 26.32 -35.45 -43.41
CA GLU A 389 26.88 -34.18 -42.91
C GLU A 389 25.95 -33.12 -43.54
N GLY A 390 25.60 -32.06 -42.80
CA GLY A 390 25.85 -30.69 -43.24
C GLY A 390 24.71 -30.08 -44.06
N ASP A 391 24.53 -28.78 -44.15
CA ASP A 391 25.14 -27.61 -43.53
C ASP A 391 24.33 -26.41 -44.07
N GLY A 392 24.44 -25.26 -43.41
CA GLY A 392 24.58 -24.00 -44.15
C GLY A 392 23.42 -23.04 -44.05
N GLY A 393 23.70 -21.87 -43.44
CA GLY A 393 22.89 -20.67 -43.62
C GLY A 393 23.12 -19.56 -42.61
N GLU A 394 24.38 -19.16 -42.39
CA GLU A 394 24.72 -17.81 -41.90
C GLU A 394 24.37 -16.76 -42.96
N ASP A 395 23.99 -15.56 -42.54
CA ASP A 395 24.41 -14.33 -43.22
C ASP A 395 24.34 -13.12 -42.27
N ASP A 396 25.44 -12.38 -42.28
CA ASP A 396 25.78 -11.15 -41.58
C ASP A 396 24.97 -9.93 -42.06
N ALA A 397 24.80 -8.94 -41.16
CA ALA A 397 24.99 -7.54 -41.52
C ALA A 397 25.23 -6.65 -40.28
N GLN A 398 26.36 -5.94 -40.35
CA GLN A 398 26.93 -5.06 -39.34
C GLN A 398 26.70 -3.57 -39.73
N LEU A 399 26.87 -2.68 -38.74
CA LEU A 399 27.19 -1.24 -38.80
C LEU A 399 26.03 -0.22 -38.82
N SER A 400 25.86 0.53 -37.72
CA SER A 400 26.55 1.84 -37.57
C SER A 400 26.38 2.42 -36.16
N SER A 401 27.43 3.10 -35.73
CA SER A 401 27.64 3.70 -34.40
C SER A 401 27.25 5.18 -34.41
N SER A 402 26.75 5.70 -33.29
CA SER A 402 27.10 7.06 -32.86
C SER A 402 26.92 7.21 -31.34
N GLU A 403 27.93 7.84 -30.76
CA GLU A 403 28.29 8.01 -29.35
C GLU A 403 27.31 8.82 -28.48
N GLY A 404 27.42 8.66 -27.16
CA GLY A 404 27.13 9.74 -26.22
C GLY A 404 26.76 9.37 -24.78
N GLY A 405 27.74 9.32 -23.87
CA GLY A 405 27.57 9.88 -22.51
C GLY A 405 27.30 8.93 -21.33
N LYS A 406 28.35 8.71 -20.53
CA LYS A 406 28.41 8.01 -19.23
C LYS A 406 27.73 8.77 -18.07
N SER A 407 27.07 8.03 -17.18
CA SER A 407 27.18 8.11 -15.70
C SER A 407 26.45 6.89 -15.13
N GLY A 408 27.08 5.90 -14.50
CA GLY A 408 27.78 5.99 -13.22
C GLY A 408 26.89 5.34 -12.15
N GLY A 409 27.09 4.03 -11.92
CA GLY A 409 26.32 3.24 -10.95
C GLY A 409 26.78 3.42 -9.50
N GLY A 410 25.93 3.02 -8.56
CA GLY A 410 26.27 2.94 -7.14
C GLY A 410 25.12 2.46 -6.28
N GLY A 411 25.10 1.15 -5.99
CA GLY A 411 24.93 0.58 -4.66
C GLY A 411 23.61 0.74 -3.92
N ALA A 412 22.85 -0.36 -3.86
CA ALA A 412 21.98 -0.67 -2.73
C ALA A 412 22.82 -0.98 -1.48
N GLU A 413 22.40 -0.53 -0.30
CA GLU A 413 22.66 -1.22 0.96
C GLU A 413 21.65 -0.83 2.04
N ALA A 414 21.27 -1.85 2.81
CA ALA A 414 20.22 -1.88 3.81
C ALA A 414 20.72 -1.43 5.18
N TYR A 415 19.82 -0.91 6.01
CA TYR A 415 19.90 -1.07 7.47
C TYR A 415 18.49 -1.26 8.03
N GLY A 416 18.25 -2.46 8.55
CA GLY A 416 17.17 -2.73 9.50
C GLY A 416 17.58 -2.28 10.90
N ALA A 417 16.59 -1.90 11.70
CA ALA A 417 16.71 -1.83 13.14
C ALA A 417 15.47 -2.48 13.76
N SER A 418 15.75 -3.54 14.50
CA SER A 418 14.85 -4.28 15.39
C SER A 418 14.35 -3.37 16.52
N ALA A 419 13.05 -3.46 16.85
CA ALA A 419 12.53 -3.04 18.14
C ALA A 419 11.55 -4.12 18.63
N ASP A 420 12.10 -4.91 19.55
CA ASP A 420 11.47 -5.89 20.42
C ASP A 420 10.46 -5.17 21.34
N VAL A 421 9.19 -5.59 21.33
CA VAL A 421 8.18 -5.15 22.31
C VAL A 421 7.52 -6.41 22.85
N GLY A 422 7.88 -6.73 24.09
CA GLY A 422 7.43 -7.90 24.83
C GLY A 422 5.94 -7.90 25.15
N GLU A 423 5.41 -9.12 25.22
CA GLU A 423 4.10 -9.48 25.75
C GLU A 423 3.94 -9.09 27.23
N PRO A 424 2.74 -8.68 27.68
CA PRO A 424 2.38 -8.78 29.08
C PRO A 424 1.71 -10.15 29.35
N ALA A 425 2.29 -10.89 30.28
CA ALA A 425 1.75 -12.13 30.82
C ALA A 425 0.44 -11.89 31.58
N VAL A 426 -0.56 -12.71 31.27
CA VAL A 426 -1.82 -12.84 32.01
C VAL A 426 -1.56 -13.67 33.27
N SER A 427 -1.71 -13.08 34.45
CA SER A 427 -1.74 -13.80 35.71
C SER A 427 -3.15 -14.31 35.99
N ALA A 428 -3.31 -15.64 35.99
CA ALA A 428 -4.46 -16.32 36.59
C ALA A 428 -4.02 -16.92 37.94
N SER A 429 -4.66 -16.46 39.02
CA SER A 429 -4.92 -17.19 40.25
C SER A 429 -6.11 -16.53 40.94
#